data_AF-A0A920GDF3-F1
#
_entry.id   AF-A0A920GDF3-F1
#
_cell.length_a   1.000
_cell.length_b   1.000
_cell.length_c   1.000
_cell.angle_alpha   90.00
_cell.angle_beta   90.00
_cell.angle_gamma   90.00
#
_symmetry.space_group_name_H-M   'P 1'
#
loop_
_entity.id
_entity.type
_entity.pdbx_description
1 polymer ?
#
loop_
_entity_poly.entity_id
_entity_poly.type
_entity_poly.pdbx_seq_one_letter_code
_entity_poly.pdbx_strand_id
1 'polypeptide(L)' 'MKKIVLTGAAGRLGGYLREPLTKMCDELVSTDLKPKPNKLFTGESYIEADLADYQAMV' A
#
# COMPACT_ATOMS: atom_id res chain seq x y z
N MET A 1 1.50 15.86 -5.19
CA MET A 1 0.33 15.05 -4.74
C MET A 1 0.61 14.67 -3.29
N LYS A 2 -0.31 14.85 -2.33
CA LYS A 2 0.05 14.63 -0.92
C LYS A 2 0.06 13.15 -0.50
N LYS A 3 -0.98 12.38 -0.84
CA LYS A 3 -1.16 11.01 -0.36
C LYS A 3 -1.75 10.10 -1.44
N ILE A 4 -1.26 8.86 -1.51
CA ILE A 4 -1.79 7.80 -2.38
C ILE A 4 -2.10 6.57 -1.53
N VAL A 5 -3.24 5.93 -1.78
CA VAL A 5 -3.59 4.63 -1.20
C VAL A 5 -3.51 3.58 -2.31
N LEU A 6 -2.65 2.57 -2.13
CA LEU A 6 -2.47 1.47 -3.08
C LEU A 6 -3.06 0.18 -2.50
N THR A 7 -4.24 -0.20 -2.98
CA THR A 7 -4.84 -1.51 -2.71
C THR A 7 -4.22 -2.59 -3.60
N GLY A 8 -4.08 -3.81 -3.09
CA GLY A 8 -3.46 -4.92 -3.84
C GLY A 8 -1.93 -4.82 -3.90
N ALA A 9 -1.32 -4.19 -2.88
CA ALA A 9 0.09 -3.85 -2.84
C ALA A 9 1.03 -5.08 -2.82
N ALA A 10 0.56 -6.25 -2.37
CA ALA A 10 1.33 -7.50 -2.39
C ALA A 10 1.09 -8.33 -3.67
N GLY A 11 0.28 -7.84 -4.60
CA GLY A 11 0.11 -8.41 -5.93
C GLY A 11 1.32 -8.16 -6.85
N ARG A 12 1.36 -8.80 -8.03
CA ARG A 12 2.46 -8.61 -9.01
C ARG A 12 2.58 -7.16 -9.45
N LEU A 13 1.48 -6.56 -9.92
CA LEU A 13 1.45 -5.18 -10.35
C LEU A 13 1.65 -4.21 -9.18
N GLY A 14 0.91 -4.40 -8.09
CA GLY A 14 1.04 -3.58 -6.88
C GLY A 14 2.48 -3.54 -6.37
N GLY A 15 3.14 -4.70 -6.30
CA GLY A 15 4.55 -4.82 -5.92
C GLY A 15 5.50 -3.96 -6.76
N TYR A 16 5.30 -3.92 -8.08
CA TYR A 16 6.09 -3.07 -8.98
C TYR A 16 5.76 -1.58 -8.85
N LEU A 17 4.52 -1.23 -8.49
CA LEU A 17 4.06 0.15 -8.37
C LEU A 17 4.44 0.81 -7.04
N ARG A 18 4.70 0.05 -5.98
CA ARG A 18 5.04 0.59 -4.65
C ARG A 18 6.21 1.57 -4.70
N GLU A 19 7.33 1.18 -5.31
CA GLU A 19 8.51 2.05 -5.40
C GLU A 19 8.31 3.31 -6.26
N PRO A 20 7.78 3.26 -7.49
CA PRO A 20 7.58 4.47 -8.27
C PRO A 20 6.55 5.41 -7.62
N LEU A 21 5.53 4.88 -6.94
CA LEU A 21 4.52 5.70 -6.29
C LEU A 21 5.06 6.50 -5.09
N THR A 22 6.02 5.97 -4.33
CA THR A 22 6.66 6.76 -3.25
C THR A 22 7.45 7.97 -3.77
N LYS A 23 7.81 7.98 -5.07
CA LYS A 23 8.49 9.12 -5.71
C LYS A 23 7.50 10.18 -6.22
N MET A 24 6.20 9.88 -6.20
CA MET A 24 5.13 10.73 -6.74
C MET A 24 4.22 11.34 -5.66
N CYS A 25 4.37 10.93 -4.40
CA CYS A 25 3.60 11.42 -3.27
C CYS A 25 4.46 11.56 -2.00
N ASP A 26 3.98 12.38 -1.06
CA ASP A 26 4.65 12.54 0.24
C ASP A 26 4.37 11.33 1.15
N GLU A 27 3.21 10.69 0.99
CA GLU A 27 2.77 9.53 1.76
C GLU A 27 2.13 8.46 0.86
N LEU A 28 2.68 7.25 0.89
CA LEU A 28 2.08 6.06 0.30
C LEU A 28 1.53 5.15 1.41
N VAL A 29 0.24 4.82 1.32
CA VAL A 29 -0.39 3.80 2.17
C VAL A 29 -0.70 2.58 1.33
N SER A 30 0.07 1.52 1.52
CA SER A 30 -0.13 0.23 0.87
C SER A 30 -1.08 -0.64 1.68
N THR A 31 -2.00 -1.33 1.01
CA THR A 31 -2.89 -2.29 1.65
C THR A 31 -3.10 -3.52 0.77
N ASP A 32 -3.22 -4.69 1.41
CA ASP A 32 -3.54 -5.97 0.79
C ASP A 32 -4.14 -6.91 1.83
N LEU A 33 -4.82 -7.96 1.36
CA LEU A 33 -5.23 -9.08 2.19
C LEU A 33 -4.02 -9.88 2.68
N LYS A 34 -2.91 -9.83 1.95
CA LYS A 34 -1.68 -10.56 2.30
C LYS A 34 -0.84 -9.84 3.36
N PRO A 35 0.00 -10.59 4.10
CA PRO A 35 0.94 -10.02 5.04
C PRO A 35 1.90 -9.01 4.42
N LYS A 36 2.33 -8.08 5.28
CA LYS A 36 3.30 -7.04 4.92
C LYS A 36 4.55 -7.63 4.26
N PRO A 37 5.02 -7.07 3.14
CA PRO A 37 6.27 -7.47 2.51
C PRO A 37 7.47 -7.10 3.38
N ASN A 38 8.56 -7.85 3.26
CA ASN A 38 9.78 -7.67 4.07
C ASN A 38 10.40 -6.25 3.95
N LYS A 39 10.21 -5.60 2.80
CA LYS A 39 10.72 -4.25 2.52
C LYS A 39 9.56 -3.27 2.40
N LEU A 40 9.65 -2.16 3.13
CA LEU A 40 8.90 -0.93 2.86
C LEU A 40 9.84 0.14 2.30
N PHE A 41 9.31 0.99 1.43
CA PHE A 41 10.04 2.13 0.91
C PHE A 41 9.91 3.36 1.84
N THR A 42 10.82 4.32 1.73
CA THR A 42 10.69 5.59 2.46
C THR A 42 9.39 6.29 2.08
N GLY A 43 8.64 6.75 3.08
CA GLY A 43 7.32 7.36 2.88
C GLY A 43 6.19 6.36 2.66
N GLU A 44 6.47 5.05 2.74
CA GLU A 44 5.46 4.00 2.65
C GLU A 44 5.09 3.44 4.03
N SER A 45 3.78 3.29 4.26
CA SER A 45 3.21 2.47 5.32
C SER A 45 2.42 1.29 4.72
N TYR A 46 2.22 0.23 5.49
CA TYR A 46 1.48 -0.94 5.03
C TYR A 46 0.48 -1.39 6.09
N ILE A 47 -0.75 -1.64 5.64
CA ILE A 47 -1.85 -2.15 6.46
C ILE A 47 -2.33 -3.45 5.82
N GLU A 48 -2.30 -4.54 6.58
CA GLU A 48 -2.97 -5.78 6.17
C GLU A 48 -4.46 -5.63 6.48
N ALA A 49 -5.31 -5.67 5.46
CA ALA A 49 -6.74 -5.50 5.61
C ALA A 49 -7.51 -6.33 4.59
N ASP A 50 -8.62 -6.92 5.03
CA ASP A 50 -9.61 -7.47 4.12
C ASP A 50 -10.55 -6.35 3.65
N LEU A 51 -10.51 -6.04 2.36
CA LEU A 51 -11.37 -5.01 1.76
C LEU A 51 -12.86 -5.40 1.77
N ALA A 52 -13.19 -6.68 2.02
CA ALA A 52 -14.57 -7.12 2.22
C ALA A 52 -15.12 -6.70 3.60
N ASP A 53 -14.25 -6.40 4.57
CA ASP A 53 -14.63 -5.85 5.86
C ASP A 53 -14.56 -4.32 5.83
N TYR A 54 -15.72 -3.69 5.69
CA TYR A 54 -15.80 -2.22 5.67
C TYR A 54 -15.22 -1.60 6.95
N GLN A 55 -15.37 -2.23 8.13
CA GLN A 55 -14.84 -1.67 9.38
C GLN A 55 -13.30 -1.65 9.41
N ALA A 56 -12.64 -2.57 8.70
CA ALA A 56 -11.19 -2.56 8.56
C ALA A 56 -10.66 -1.39 7.69
N MET A 57 -11.56 -0.67 7.01
CA MET A 57 -11.24 0.39 6.05
C MET A 57 -11.59 1.82 6.50
N VAL A 58 -12.27 1.99 7.64
CA VAL A 58 -12.71 3.30 8.17
C VAL A 58 -11.79 3.83 9.25
#